data_AF-A0A1I4KWC7-F1
#
_entry.id   AF-A0A1I4KWC7-F1
#
_cell.length_a   1.000
_cell.length_b   1.000
_cell.length_c   1.000
_cell.angle_alpha   90.00
_cell.angle_beta   90.00
_cell.angle_gamma   90.00
#
_symmetry.space_group_name_H-M   'P 1'
#
loop_
_entity.id
_entity.type
_entity.pdbx_description
1 polymer ?
#
loop_
_entity_poly.entity_id
_entity_poly.type
_entity_poly.pdbx_seq_one_letter_code
_entity_poly.pdbx_strand_id
1 'polypeptide(L)'
;MALLFFGKDPETNGDDCPTVWVDDASADLVLQGWKADGSTTVECLATGHIPDTEAVIRIPARMVSQIRKACDEVEQRSAIR
;
A
#
# COMPACT_ATOMS: atom_id res chain seq x y z
N MET A 1 3.92 17.44 -5.71
CA MET A 1 3.42 16.09 -5.37
C MET A 1 2.68 16.22 -4.06
N ALA A 2 1.40 15.86 -4.02
CA ALA A 2 0.58 15.91 -2.82
C ALA A 2 0.06 14.50 -2.55
N LEU A 3 0.42 13.91 -1.41
CA LEU A 3 -0.09 12.60 -1.00
C LEU A 3 -1.33 12.82 -0.15
N LEU A 4 -2.47 12.29 -0.60
CA LEU A 4 -3.73 12.31 0.12
C LEU A 4 -3.74 11.15 1.10
N PHE A 5 -3.82 11.43 2.39
CA PHE A 5 -3.79 10.42 3.45
C PHE A 5 -5.16 9.75 3.64
N PHE A 6 -5.19 8.42 3.58
CA PHE A 6 -6.42 7.62 3.76
C PHE A 6 -6.50 6.86 5.08
N GLY A 7 -5.37 6.72 5.76
CA GLY A 7 -5.33 6.13 7.08
C GLY A 7 -4.01 5.43 7.37
N LYS A 8 -3.79 5.22 8.65
CA LYS A 8 -2.74 4.35 9.18
C LYS A 8 -3.38 3.26 10.02
N ASP A 9 -2.57 2.26 10.33
CA ASP A 9 -2.95 1.16 11.18
C ASP A 9 -3.49 1.66 12.54
N PRO A 10 -4.76 1.34 12.89
CA PRO A 10 -5.39 1.85 14.10
C PRO A 10 -4.93 1.14 15.39
N GLU A 11 -4.26 -0.01 15.29
CA GLU A 11 -3.84 -0.82 16.45
C GLU A 11 -2.36 -0.63 16.82
N THR A 12 -1.64 0.26 16.13
CA THR A 12 -0.22 0.50 16.42
C THR A 12 -0.04 1.67 17.39
N ASN A 13 0.56 1.40 18.55
CA ASN A 13 0.89 2.40 19.58
C ASN A 13 2.30 3.03 19.42
N GLY A 14 3.01 2.79 18.30
CA GLY A 14 4.42 3.15 18.12
C GLY A 14 4.83 3.41 16.67
N ASP A 15 6.10 3.79 16.51
CA ASP A 15 6.73 4.47 15.35
C ASP A 15 6.53 3.82 13.97
N ASP A 16 6.19 2.53 13.89
CA ASP A 16 6.05 1.78 12.63
C ASP A 16 4.59 1.42 12.30
N CYS A 17 3.83 2.39 11.78
CA CYS A 17 2.44 2.21 11.38
C CYS A 17 2.30 1.99 9.87
N PRO A 18 1.82 0.83 9.39
CA PRO A 18 1.38 0.68 8.01
C PRO A 18 0.39 1.78 7.62
N THR A 19 0.57 2.40 6.46
CA THR A 19 -0.13 3.62 6.06
C THR A 19 -0.46 3.61 4.57
N VAL A 20 -1.58 4.22 4.20
CA VAL A 20 -2.04 4.32 2.81
C VAL A 20 -2.27 5.78 2.40
N TRP A 21 -1.80 6.11 1.19
CA TRP A 21 -2.02 7.38 0.54
C TRP A 21 -2.39 7.20 -0.94
N VAL A 22 -2.92 8.26 -1.54
CA VAL A 22 -3.09 8.41 -2.99
C VAL A 22 -2.24 9.57 -3.47
N ASP A 23 -1.45 9.38 -4.53
CA ASP A 23 -0.74 10.47 -5.20
C ASP A 23 -1.72 11.29 -6.04
N ASP A 24 -1.90 12.55 -5.66
CA ASP A 24 -2.79 13.51 -6.32
C ASP A 24 -2.43 13.75 -7.80
N ALA A 25 -1.15 13.61 -8.16
CA ALA A 25 -0.67 13.92 -9.51
C ALA A 25 -0.77 12.73 -10.48
N SER A 26 -0.44 11.53 -10.01
CA SER A 26 -0.46 10.32 -10.85
C SER A 26 -1.72 9.48 -10.70
N ALA A 27 -2.49 9.69 -9.62
CA ALA A 27 -3.52 8.79 -9.15
C ALA A 27 -2.98 7.41 -8.74
N ASP A 28 -1.70 7.31 -8.38
CA ASP A 28 -1.13 6.04 -7.89
C ASP A 28 -1.46 5.82 -6.42
N LEU A 29 -1.66 4.54 -6.06
CA LEU A 29 -1.79 4.11 -4.67
C LEU A 29 -0.40 3.95 -4.05
N VAL A 30 -0.14 4.62 -2.93
CA VAL A 30 1.12 4.52 -2.18
C VAL A 30 0.87 3.85 -0.85
N LEU A 31 1.64 2.79 -0.56
CA LEU A 31 1.46 1.95 0.62
C LEU A 31 2.78 1.83 1.40
N GLN A 32 2.71 2.03 2.70
CA GLN A 32 3.77 1.67 3.65
C GLN A 32 3.31 0.46 4.46
N GLY A 33 4.18 -0.54 4.59
CA GLY A 33 3.93 -1.76 5.38
C GLY A 33 5.23 -2.34 5.91
N TRP A 34 5.13 -3.50 6.56
CA TRP A 34 6.32 -4.23 7.01
C TRP A 34 6.93 -5.00 5.85
N LYS A 35 8.26 -5.18 5.86
CA LYS A 35 8.91 -6.06 4.89
C LYS A 35 8.40 -7.50 5.05
N ALA A 36 8.16 -8.16 3.93
CA ALA A 36 7.82 -9.58 3.94
C ALA A 36 8.98 -10.42 4.51
N ASP A 37 8.64 -11.50 5.22
CA ASP A 37 9.61 -12.51 5.64
C ASP A 37 10.06 -13.37 4.44
N GLY A 38 11.16 -14.10 4.62
CA GLY A 38 11.74 -14.91 3.55
C GLY A 38 10.79 -15.97 2.98
N SER A 39 9.96 -16.60 3.80
CA SER A 39 8.94 -17.56 3.33
C SER A 39 7.91 -16.90 2.42
N THR A 40 7.39 -15.75 2.82
CA THR A 40 6.42 -14.97 2.05
C THR A 40 7.03 -14.52 0.74
N THR A 41 8.27 -14.02 0.76
CA THR A 41 8.98 -13.60 -0.46
C THR A 41 9.15 -14.78 -1.42
N VAL A 42 9.53 -15.96 -0.94
CA VAL A 42 9.66 -17.16 -1.78
C VAL A 42 8.32 -17.56 -2.40
N GLU A 43 7.22 -17.49 -1.66
CA GLU A 43 5.88 -17.74 -2.21
C GLU A 43 5.51 -16.72 -3.29
N CYS A 44 5.80 -15.43 -3.08
CA CYS A 44 5.59 -14.40 -4.10
C CYS A 44 6.44 -14.64 -5.35
N LEU A 45 7.67 -15.14 -5.21
CA LEU A 45 8.54 -15.46 -6.34
C LEU A 45 8.00 -16.60 -7.22
N ALA A 46 7.06 -17.40 -6.72
CA ALA A 46 6.42 -18.45 -7.50
C ALA A 46 5.52 -17.89 -8.62
N THR A 47 5.02 -16.65 -8.50
CA THR A 47 4.18 -16.01 -9.51
C THR A 47 4.95 -15.07 -10.44
N GLY A 48 6.14 -14.62 -10.05
CA GLY A 48 6.96 -13.71 -10.86
C GLY A 48 8.27 -13.29 -10.20
N HIS A 49 9.17 -12.70 -10.99
CA HIS A 49 10.44 -12.16 -10.49
C HIS A 49 10.21 -10.80 -9.80
N ILE A 50 10.87 -10.59 -8.66
CA ILE A 50 10.87 -9.32 -7.91
C ILE A 50 12.24 -8.66 -8.13
N PRO A 51 12.36 -7.62 -8.98
CA PRO A 51 13.61 -6.90 -9.19
C PRO A 51 13.98 -6.02 -7.99
N ASP A 52 15.23 -5.53 -7.96
CA ASP A 52 15.74 -4.66 -6.87
C ASP A 52 14.94 -3.34 -6.69
N THR A 53 14.20 -2.91 -7.72
CA THR A 53 13.33 -1.73 -7.68
C THR A 53 11.95 -2.01 -7.09
N GLU A 54 11.63 -3.27 -6.79
CA GLU A 54 10.34 -3.70 -6.25
C GLU A 54 10.51 -4.35 -4.87
N ALA A 55 9.48 -4.27 -4.04
CA ALA A 55 9.49 -4.86 -2.71
C ALA A 55 8.13 -5.47 -2.37
N VAL A 56 8.16 -6.63 -1.73
CA VAL A 56 6.96 -7.23 -1.12
C VAL A 56 6.80 -6.67 0.28
N ILE A 57 5.70 -5.97 0.49
CA ILE A 57 5.29 -5.45 1.80
C ILE A 57 4.06 -6.18 2.30
N ARG A 58 4.03 -6.45 3.60
CA ARG A 58 2.90 -7.02 4.31
C ARG A 58 2.08 -5.90 4.93
N ILE A 59 0.78 -5.90 4.62
CA ILE A 59 -0.18 -4.95 5.14
C ILE A 59 -1.20 -5.69 6.02
N PRO A 60 -1.49 -5.20 7.24
CA PRO A 60 -2.52 -5.79 8.10
C PRO A 60 -3.89 -5.90 7.44
N ALA A 61 -4.62 -6.98 7.71
CA ALA A 61 -6.00 -7.13 7.24
C ALA A 61 -6.94 -6.00 7.74
N ARG A 62 -6.68 -5.42 8.92
CA ARG A 62 -7.46 -4.28 9.45
C ARG A 62 -7.32 -2.99 8.66
N MET A 63 -6.29 -2.86 7.81
CA MET A 63 -6.11 -1.72 6.90
C MET A 63 -6.99 -1.80 5.65
N VAL A 64 -7.63 -2.95 5.40
CA VAL A 64 -8.42 -3.18 4.18
C VAL A 64 -9.51 -2.12 3.99
N SER A 65 -10.13 -1.65 5.08
CA SER A 65 -11.17 -0.62 4.98
C SER A 65 -10.65 0.73 4.49
N GLN A 66 -9.45 1.12 4.94
CA GLN A 66 -8.76 2.35 4.55
C GLN A 66 -8.26 2.24 3.11
N ILE A 67 -7.71 1.08 2.74
CA ILE A 67 -7.23 0.81 1.38
C ILE A 67 -8.38 0.84 0.38
N ARG A 68 -9.54 0.25 0.70
CA ARG A 68 -10.72 0.32 -0.19
C ARG A 68 -11.12 1.76 -0.50
N LYS A 69 -11.16 2.62 0.52
CA LYS A 69 -11.45 4.06 0.31
C LYS A 69 -10.41 4.74 -0.56
N ALA A 70 -9.14 4.38 -0.41
CA ALA A 70 -8.07 4.89 -1.26
C ALA A 70 -8.21 4.39 -2.71
N CYS A 71 -8.60 3.13 -2.92
CA CYS A 71 -8.91 2.59 -4.23
C CYS A 71 -10.07 3.34 -4.90
N ASP A 72 -11.16 3.60 -4.16
CA ASP A 72 -12.31 4.37 -4.68
C ASP A 72 -11.86 5.76 -5.18
N GLU A 73 -10.95 6.42 -4.47
CA GLU A 73 -10.39 7.71 -4.88
C GLU A 73 -9.50 7.60 -6.13
N VAL A 74 -8.64 6.58 -6.19
CA VAL A 74 -7.79 6.31 -7.36
C VAL A 74 -8.65 6.08 -8.60
N GLU A 75 -9.71 5.27 -8.48
CA GLU A 75 -10.64 5.00 -9.58
C GLU A 75 -11.35 6.27 -10.05
N GLN A 76 -11.85 7.09 -9.12
CA GLN A 76 -12.49 8.36 -9.46
C GLN A 76 -11.54 9.32 -10.19
N ARG A 77 -10.29 9.41 -9.75
CA ARG A 77 -9.29 10.32 -10.33
C ARG A 77 -8.78 9.85 -11.69
N SER A 78 -8.51 8.56 -11.81
CA SER A 78 -8.02 7.97 -13.06
C SER A 78 -9.07 8.01 -14.16
N ALA A 79 -10.37 7.95 -13.82
CA ALA A 79 -11.46 8.10 -14.77
C ALA A 79 -11.63 9.52 -15.35
N ILE A 80 -11.07 10.54 -14.70
CA ILE A 80 -11.17 11.94 -15.12
C ILE A 80 -9.99 12.37 -16.00
N ARG A 81 -8.94 11.55 -16.10
CA ARG A 81 -7.68 11.87 -16.79
C ARG A 81 -7.67 11.50 -18.27
#